data_AF-A0ABD5QR74-F1
#
_entry.id   AF-A0ABD5QR74-F1
#
_cell.length_a   1.000
_cell.length_b   1.000
_cell.length_c   1.000
_cell.angle_alpha   90.00
_cell.angle_beta   90.00
_cell.angle_gamma   90.00
#
_symmetry.space_group_name_H-M   'P 1'
#
loop_
_entity.id
_entity.type
_entity.pdbx_description
1 polymer ?
#
loop_
_entity_poly.entity_id
_entity_poly.type
_entity_poly.pdbx_seq_one_letter_code
_entity_poly.pdbx_strand_id
1 'polypeptide(L)'
;MNFAGLLTTLGTACKQYGPGRLPKAGRRDIGAGYALASAAMGATLLFALIAWSLYALGSPIGSDWEFLGTMGLIALPFVVPASFISAVIVWRTLPSDVPYFGASAGVLATLGTYLLALLVLFMLSVVEVGVSGQYAQLPEAAAFIGVIGFVALWSTFWLTLPVGAVSGIIHERVTLTGAKRT
;
A
#
# COMPACT_ATOMS: atom_id res chain seq x y z
N MET A 1 -26.22 3.06 -13.51
CA MET A 1 -25.01 3.13 -14.36
C MET A 1 -24.82 1.75 -14.98
N ASN A 2 -24.87 1.60 -16.31
CA ASN A 2 -24.86 0.28 -16.96
C ASN A 2 -23.42 -0.27 -17.06
N PHE A 3 -23.25 -1.58 -16.86
CA PHE A 3 -21.93 -2.25 -16.83
C PHE A 3 -21.11 -1.98 -18.11
N ALA A 4 -21.77 -1.94 -19.26
CA ALA A 4 -21.17 -1.60 -20.55
C ALA A 4 -20.57 -0.18 -20.57
N GLY A 5 -21.25 0.80 -19.98
CA GLY A 5 -20.77 2.18 -19.88
C GLY A 5 -19.54 2.31 -18.98
N LEU A 6 -19.52 1.57 -17.86
CA LEU A 6 -18.37 1.50 -16.97
C LEU A 6 -17.14 0.87 -17.65
N LEU A 7 -17.33 -0.19 -18.46
CA LEU A 7 -16.25 -0.81 -19.23
C LEU A 7 -15.67 0.12 -20.30
N THR A 8 -16.51 0.89 -21.01
CA THR A 8 -16.01 1.88 -21.98
C THR A 8 -15.26 3.02 -21.30
N THR A 9 -15.73 3.50 -20.15
CA THR A 9 -15.03 4.54 -19.38
C THR A 9 -13.70 4.03 -18.86
N LEU A 10 -13.66 2.81 -18.32
CA LEU A 10 -12.41 2.15 -17.89
C LEU A 10 -11.46 1.93 -19.07
N GLY A 11 -11.95 1.52 -20.23
CA GLY A 11 -11.12 1.34 -21.43
C GLY A 11 -10.55 2.67 -21.96
N THR A 12 -11.33 3.74 -21.90
CA THR A 12 -10.90 5.08 -22.31
C THR A 12 -9.89 5.66 -21.31
N ALA A 13 -10.16 5.52 -20.01
CA ALA A 13 -9.23 5.90 -18.95
C ALA A 13 -7.93 5.08 -19.01
N CYS A 14 -7.99 3.77 -19.27
CA CYS A 14 -6.82 2.94 -19.48
C CYS A 14 -6.04 3.31 -20.76
N LYS A 15 -6.68 3.86 -21.80
CA LYS A 15 -5.95 4.40 -22.96
C LYS A 15 -5.32 5.76 -22.68
N GLN A 16 -6.02 6.63 -21.94
CA GLN A 16 -5.55 8.00 -21.65
C GLN A 16 -4.54 8.09 -20.51
N TYR A 17 -4.66 7.23 -19.50
CA TYR A 17 -3.86 7.19 -18.27
C TYR A 17 -3.16 5.84 -18.07
N GLY A 18 -3.17 4.98 -19.10
CA GLY A 18 -2.61 3.64 -19.01
C GLY A 18 -1.13 3.59 -18.68
N PRO A 19 -0.64 2.40 -18.29
CA PRO A 19 0.76 2.20 -17.89
C PRO A 19 1.77 2.61 -18.97
N GLY A 20 1.38 2.66 -20.25
CA GLY A 20 2.24 3.17 -21.33
C GLY A 20 2.62 4.65 -21.22
N ARG A 21 1.95 5.44 -20.37
CA ARG A 21 2.29 6.86 -20.12
C ARG A 21 3.02 7.10 -18.81
N LEU A 22 3.09 6.09 -17.94
CA LEU A 22 3.80 6.19 -16.67
C LEU A 22 5.32 6.01 -16.91
N PRO A 23 6.17 6.87 -16.32
CA PRO A 23 7.61 6.79 -16.52
C PRO A 23 8.15 5.39 -16.21
N LYS A 24 8.79 4.74 -17.20
CA LYS A 24 9.44 3.42 -17.07
C LYS A 24 8.51 2.27 -16.62
N ALA A 25 7.20 2.43 -16.68
CA ALA A 25 6.25 1.39 -16.26
C ALA A 25 6.28 0.12 -17.13
N GLY A 26 6.93 0.16 -18.30
CA GLY A 26 7.23 -1.04 -19.10
C GLY A 26 8.27 -1.97 -18.47
N ARG A 27 9.04 -1.51 -17.46
CA ARG A 27 9.95 -2.39 -16.72
C ARG A 27 9.18 -3.15 -15.64
N ARG A 28 9.43 -4.46 -15.53
CA ARG A 28 8.76 -5.36 -14.58
C ARG A 28 8.81 -4.87 -13.13
N ASP A 29 9.94 -4.32 -12.70
CA ASP A 29 10.16 -3.79 -11.35
C ASP A 29 9.38 -2.50 -11.08
N ILE A 30 9.48 -1.52 -11.99
CA ILE A 30 8.80 -0.23 -11.85
C ILE A 30 7.27 -0.36 -12.02
N GLY A 31 6.83 -1.22 -12.95
CA GLY A 31 5.42 -1.54 -13.13
C GLY A 31 4.80 -2.16 -11.87
N ALA A 32 5.54 -3.02 -11.16
CA ALA A 32 5.09 -3.60 -9.89
C ALA A 32 4.91 -2.51 -8.83
N GLY A 33 5.82 -1.52 -8.80
CA GLY A 33 5.71 -0.31 -7.99
C GLY A 33 4.36 0.39 -8.18
N TYR A 34 4.00 0.72 -9.42
CA TYR A 34 2.72 1.39 -9.71
C TYR A 34 1.50 0.53 -9.39
N ALA A 35 1.57 -0.77 -9.67
CA ALA A 35 0.49 -1.71 -9.38
C ALA A 35 0.21 -1.78 -7.86
N LEU A 36 1.26 -1.95 -7.04
CA LEU A 36 1.10 -2.03 -5.60
C LEU A 36 0.73 -0.68 -4.99
N ALA A 37 1.29 0.44 -5.48
CA ALA A 37 0.92 1.77 -5.01
C ALA A 37 -0.58 2.05 -5.21
N SER A 38 -1.11 1.66 -6.38
CA SER A 38 -2.55 1.79 -6.69
C SER A 38 -3.39 0.87 -5.80
N ALA A 39 -2.93 -0.37 -5.58
CA ALA A 39 -3.60 -1.33 -4.71
C ALA A 39 -3.61 -0.87 -3.24
N ALA A 40 -2.49 -0.32 -2.76
CA ALA A 40 -2.36 0.23 -1.41
C ALA A 40 -3.30 1.44 -1.22
N MET A 41 -3.32 2.38 -2.17
CA MET A 41 -4.28 3.50 -2.16
C MET A 41 -5.72 2.99 -2.09
N GLY A 42 -6.09 2.03 -2.95
CA GLY A 42 -7.42 1.44 -2.97
C GLY A 42 -7.78 0.75 -1.64
N ALA A 43 -6.85 -0.02 -1.07
CA ALA A 43 -7.04 -0.70 0.21
C ALA A 43 -7.19 0.29 1.37
N THR A 44 -6.38 1.34 1.42
CA THR A 44 -6.46 2.38 2.45
C THR A 44 -7.78 3.16 2.37
N LEU A 45 -8.22 3.54 1.17
CA LEU A 45 -9.51 4.20 0.97
C LEU A 45 -10.68 3.29 1.36
N LEU A 46 -10.62 2.00 0.98
CA LEU A 46 -11.63 1.03 1.36
C LEU A 46 -11.69 0.84 2.89
N PHE A 47 -10.53 0.72 3.54
CA PHE A 47 -10.47 0.63 5.01
C PHE A 47 -11.06 1.88 5.67
N ALA A 48 -10.71 3.08 5.20
CA ALA A 48 -11.26 4.32 5.71
C ALA A 48 -12.79 4.37 5.57
N LEU A 49 -13.33 3.95 4.42
CA LEU A 49 -14.78 3.86 4.21
C LEU A 49 -15.46 2.86 5.15
N ILE A 50 -14.85 1.69 5.37
CA ILE A 50 -15.34 0.70 6.32
C ILE A 50 -15.36 1.28 7.74
N ALA A 51 -14.28 1.92 8.17
CA ALA A 51 -14.17 2.53 9.49
C ALA A 51 -15.24 3.64 9.68
N TRP A 52 -15.37 4.56 8.74
CA TRP A 52 -16.41 5.60 8.78
C TRP A 52 -17.83 5.03 8.79
N SER A 53 -18.07 3.94 8.06
CA SER A 53 -19.37 3.27 8.06
C SER A 53 -19.69 2.63 9.41
N LEU A 54 -18.71 1.97 10.03
CA LEU A 54 -18.87 1.38 11.37
C LEU A 54 -19.07 2.43 12.46
N TYR A 55 -18.39 3.58 12.34
CA TYR A 55 -18.63 4.74 13.18
C TYR A 55 -20.06 5.25 13.05
N ALA A 56 -20.54 5.49 11.83
CA ALA A 56 -21.88 6.00 11.57
C ALA A 56 -22.99 5.05 12.06
N LEU A 57 -22.72 3.74 12.08
CA LEU A 57 -23.62 2.71 12.60
C LEU A 57 -23.54 2.53 14.12
N GLY A 58 -22.65 3.24 14.82
CA GLY A 58 -22.46 3.11 16.27
C GLY A 58 -21.98 1.72 16.69
N SER A 59 -21.10 1.09 15.90
CA SER A 59 -20.62 -0.28 16.16
C SER A 59 -20.05 -0.42 17.58
N PRO A 60 -20.52 -1.38 18.40
CA PRO A 60 -20.01 -1.62 19.74
C PRO A 60 -18.70 -2.43 19.75
N ILE A 61 -18.28 -2.94 18.59
CA ILE A 61 -17.06 -3.73 18.44
C ILE A 61 -15.96 -2.77 17.98
N GLY A 62 -14.84 -2.69 18.71
CA GLY A 62 -13.68 -1.83 18.40
C GLY A 62 -13.79 -0.42 18.99
N SER A 63 -12.66 0.13 19.46
CA SER A 63 -12.58 1.51 19.95
C SER A 63 -12.12 2.47 18.84
N ASP A 64 -12.85 3.55 18.67
CA ASP A 64 -12.54 4.74 17.84
C ASP A 64 -12.42 4.52 16.32
N TRP A 65 -13.49 4.01 15.70
CA TRP A 65 -13.61 3.90 14.24
C TRP A 65 -13.39 5.21 13.47
N GLU A 66 -13.83 6.34 14.03
CA GLU A 66 -13.59 7.68 13.47
C GLU A 66 -12.09 8.00 13.41
N PHE A 67 -11.37 7.71 14.49
CA PHE A 67 -9.93 7.91 14.58
C PHE A 67 -9.19 7.04 13.57
N LEU A 68 -9.51 5.74 13.50
CA LEU A 68 -8.88 4.81 12.56
C LEU A 68 -9.13 5.20 11.10
N GLY A 69 -10.35 5.60 10.76
CA GLY A 69 -10.68 6.06 9.41
C GLY A 69 -9.91 7.32 9.02
N THR A 70 -9.84 8.29 9.93
CA THR A 70 -9.12 9.55 9.72
C THR A 70 -7.61 9.35 9.61
N MET A 71 -7.02 8.54 10.49
CA MET A 71 -5.60 8.21 10.45
C MET A 71 -5.21 7.45 9.19
N GLY A 72 -6.08 6.56 8.69
CA GLY A 72 -5.89 5.88 7.41
C GLY A 72 -5.74 6.86 6.24
N LEU A 73 -6.56 7.91 6.20
CA LEU A 73 -6.47 8.95 5.16
C LEU A 73 -5.20 9.81 5.30
N ILE A 74 -4.86 10.20 6.53
CA ILE A 74 -3.63 10.95 6.82
C ILE A 74 -2.38 10.15 6.45
N ALA A 75 -2.43 8.82 6.54
CA ALA A 75 -1.31 7.95 6.20
C ALA A 75 -1.03 7.82 4.69
N LEU A 76 -1.97 8.19 3.81
CA LEU A 76 -1.85 8.02 2.35
C LEU A 76 -0.55 8.60 1.74
N PRO A 77 -0.09 9.82 2.09
CA PRO A 77 1.15 10.39 1.55
C PRO A 77 2.41 9.58 1.90
N PHE A 78 2.34 8.72 2.92
CA PHE A 78 3.44 7.86 3.35
C PHE A 78 3.30 6.45 2.77
N VAL A 79 2.09 5.88 2.83
CA VAL A 79 1.79 4.51 2.38
C VAL A 79 1.97 4.35 0.87
N VAL A 80 1.56 5.34 0.07
CA VAL A 80 1.63 5.25 -1.40
C VAL A 80 3.09 5.24 -1.90
N PRO A 81 3.97 6.16 -1.48
CA PRO A 81 5.39 6.07 -1.85
C PRO A 81 6.09 4.86 -1.24
N ALA A 82 5.79 4.51 0.02
CA ALA A 82 6.39 3.35 0.68
C ALA A 82 6.05 2.03 -0.06
N SER A 83 4.80 1.88 -0.51
CA SER A 83 4.39 0.68 -1.26
C SER A 83 5.02 0.61 -2.64
N PHE A 84 5.16 1.75 -3.34
CA PHE A 84 5.90 1.80 -4.59
C PHE A 84 7.35 1.33 -4.39
N ILE A 85 8.06 1.90 -3.42
CA ILE A 85 9.47 1.58 -3.15
C ILE A 85 9.61 0.11 -2.72
N SER A 86 8.75 -0.34 -1.81
CA SER A 86 8.74 -1.72 -1.33
C SER A 86 8.57 -2.72 -2.47
N ALA A 87 7.59 -2.50 -3.35
CA ALA A 87 7.38 -3.35 -4.52
C ALA A 87 8.58 -3.35 -5.47
N VAL A 88 9.18 -2.20 -5.76
CA VAL A 88 10.38 -2.13 -6.60
C VAL A 88 11.54 -2.91 -5.99
N ILE A 89 11.74 -2.82 -4.68
CA ILE A 89 12.79 -3.57 -3.97
C ILE A 89 12.50 -5.07 -4.09
N VAL A 90 11.29 -5.51 -3.73
CA VAL A 90 10.93 -6.93 -3.74
C VAL A 90 11.05 -7.53 -5.14
N TRP A 91 10.57 -6.85 -6.19
CA TRP A 91 10.69 -7.36 -7.56
C TRP A 91 12.13 -7.37 -8.11
N ARG A 92 13.07 -6.68 -7.46
CA ARG A 92 14.49 -6.73 -7.79
C ARG A 92 15.26 -7.77 -7.02
N THR A 93 14.86 -8.05 -5.78
CA THR A 93 15.61 -8.92 -4.87
C THR A 93 15.04 -10.33 -4.78
N LEU A 94 13.74 -10.51 -5.04
CA LEU A 94 13.10 -11.81 -4.94
C LEU A 94 13.58 -12.74 -6.08
N PRO A 95 14.12 -13.93 -5.75
CA PRO A 95 14.54 -14.91 -6.74
C PRO A 95 13.40 -15.33 -7.68
N SER A 96 13.71 -15.58 -8.94
CA SER A 96 12.72 -15.93 -9.97
C SER A 96 12.20 -17.38 -9.88
N ASP A 97 12.82 -18.21 -9.07
CA ASP A 97 12.47 -19.63 -8.85
C ASP A 97 11.38 -19.83 -7.80
N VAL A 98 10.93 -18.76 -7.13
CA VAL A 98 9.92 -18.83 -6.08
C VAL A 98 8.56 -19.27 -6.65
N PRO A 99 7.95 -20.35 -6.13
CA PRO A 99 6.62 -20.76 -6.55
C PRO A 99 5.60 -19.67 -6.22
N TYR A 100 4.68 -19.41 -7.15
CA TYR A 100 3.70 -18.31 -7.04
C TYR A 100 4.34 -16.93 -6.81
N PHE A 101 5.45 -16.64 -7.52
CA PHE A 101 6.19 -15.37 -7.44
C PHE A 101 5.31 -14.13 -7.25
N GLY A 102 4.26 -13.96 -8.05
CA GLY A 102 3.38 -12.79 -7.94
C GLY A 102 2.70 -12.67 -6.58
N ALA A 103 2.22 -13.77 -6.00
CA ALA A 103 1.56 -13.76 -4.69
C ALA A 103 2.55 -13.47 -3.57
N SER A 104 3.70 -14.15 -3.57
CA SER A 104 4.74 -13.98 -2.54
C SER A 104 5.36 -12.59 -2.61
N ALA A 105 5.66 -12.10 -3.80
CA ALA A 105 6.16 -10.74 -4.01
C ALA A 105 5.16 -9.68 -3.54
N GLY A 106 3.87 -9.87 -3.83
CA GLY A 106 2.81 -8.96 -3.38
C GLY A 106 2.70 -8.90 -1.85
N VAL A 107 2.72 -10.06 -1.18
CA VAL A 107 2.68 -10.13 0.30
C VAL A 107 3.93 -9.49 0.92
N LEU A 108 5.12 -9.84 0.42
CA LEU A 108 6.38 -9.28 0.91
C LEU A 108 6.44 -7.77 0.71
N ALA A 109 5.95 -7.27 -0.42
CA ALA A 109 5.93 -5.84 -0.69
C ALA A 109 4.92 -5.11 0.20
N THR A 110 3.77 -5.71 0.52
CA THR A 110 2.85 -5.17 1.54
C THR A 110 3.53 -5.10 2.91
N LEU A 111 4.20 -6.17 3.36
CA LEU A 111 4.93 -6.16 4.64
C LEU A 111 6.05 -5.11 4.66
N GLY A 112 6.81 -5.00 3.57
CA GLY A 112 7.83 -3.97 3.41
C GLY A 112 7.24 -2.55 3.40
N THR A 113 5.99 -2.37 2.98
CA THR A 113 5.29 -1.09 3.03
C THR A 113 5.11 -0.63 4.47
N TYR A 114 4.67 -1.52 5.37
CA TYR A 114 4.55 -1.20 6.80
C TYR A 114 5.89 -0.80 7.39
N LEU A 115 6.95 -1.59 7.13
CA LEU A 115 8.28 -1.31 7.64
C LEU A 115 8.83 0.03 7.15
N LEU A 116 8.71 0.31 5.84
CA LEU A 116 9.15 1.57 5.26
C LEU A 116 8.33 2.76 5.77
N ALA A 117 7.01 2.62 5.92
CA ALA A 117 6.16 3.68 6.45
C ALA A 117 6.53 4.01 7.90
N LEU A 118 6.77 2.98 8.74
CA LEU A 118 7.22 3.17 10.12
C LEU A 118 8.61 3.79 10.20
N LEU A 119 9.52 3.37 9.31
CA LEU A 119 10.84 3.98 9.21
C LEU A 119 10.74 5.48 8.87
N VAL A 120 9.88 5.85 7.92
CA VAL A 120 9.64 7.26 7.58
C VAL A 120 9.09 8.04 8.77
N LEU A 121 8.08 7.50 9.47
CA LEU A 121 7.54 8.13 10.68
C LEU A 121 8.62 8.30 11.77
N PHE A 122 9.46 7.28 11.97
CA PHE A 122 10.55 7.34 12.92
C PHE A 122 11.58 8.42 12.56
N MET A 123 11.97 8.51 11.28
CA MET A 123 12.88 9.55 10.82
C MET A 123 12.30 10.96 11.01
N LEU A 124 10.98 11.14 10.79
CA LEU A 124 10.31 12.41 11.07
C LEU A 124 10.33 12.77 12.56
N SER A 125 10.09 11.79 13.44
CA SER A 125 10.20 12.00 14.89
C SER A 125 11.62 12.34 15.33
N VAL A 126 12.65 11.70 14.74
CA VAL A 126 14.06 12.06 15.02
C VAL A 126 14.35 13.50 14.63
N VAL A 127 13.84 13.96 13.49
CA VAL A 127 14.00 15.36 13.05
C VAL A 127 13.29 16.32 14.00
N GLU A 128 12.05 16.03 14.39
CA GLU A 128 11.27 16.86 15.31
C GLU A 128 11.96 16.98 16.67
N VAL A 129 12.34 15.85 17.28
CA VAL A 129 13.06 15.83 18.56
C VAL A 129 14.43 16.53 18.46
N GLY A 130 15.11 16.37 17.32
CA GLY A 130 16.37 17.06 17.06
C GLY A 130 16.23 18.57 16.97
N VAL A 131 15.12 19.07 16.42
CA VAL A 131 14.81 20.50 16.32
C VAL A 131 14.35 21.07 17.67
N SER A 132 13.59 20.30 18.46
CA SER A 132 13.10 20.72 19.78
C SER A 132 14.14 20.56 20.89
N GLY A 133 15.24 19.85 20.63
CA GLY A 133 16.31 19.57 21.59
C GLY A 133 15.94 18.53 22.66
N GLN A 134 14.84 17.79 22.45
CA GLN A 134 14.23 16.90 23.46
C GLN A 134 14.70 15.43 23.32
N TYR A 135 15.99 15.19 23.10
CA TYR A 135 16.55 13.86 22.76
C TYR A 135 16.17 12.73 23.72
N ALA A 136 15.84 13.05 24.98
CA ALA A 136 15.38 12.09 25.98
C ALA A 136 14.06 11.39 25.58
N GLN A 137 13.26 11.97 24.68
CA GLN A 137 11.97 11.42 24.23
C GLN A 137 12.10 10.44 23.06
N LEU A 138 13.29 10.27 22.46
CA LEU A 138 13.50 9.35 21.34
C LEU A 138 13.05 7.90 21.63
N PRO A 139 13.32 7.31 22.81
CA PRO A 139 12.85 5.97 23.14
C PRO A 139 11.32 5.89 23.22
N GLU A 140 10.67 6.93 23.75
CA GLU A 140 9.22 7.01 23.91
C GLU A 140 8.54 7.14 22.54
N ALA A 141 9.08 7.99 21.66
CA ALA A 141 8.62 8.11 20.27
C ALA A 141 8.78 6.79 19.51
N ALA A 142 9.92 6.10 19.67
CA ALA A 142 10.14 4.79 19.06
C ALA A 142 9.10 3.75 19.53
N ALA A 143 8.84 3.69 20.83
CA ALA A 143 7.84 2.80 21.40
C ALA A 143 6.43 3.12 20.87
N PHE A 144 6.06 4.40 20.83
CA PHE A 144 4.76 4.84 20.33
C PHE A 144 4.55 4.50 18.85
N ILE A 145 5.57 4.72 18.00
CA ILE A 145 5.54 4.33 16.59
C ILE A 145 5.41 2.81 16.44
N GLY A 146 6.11 2.03 17.29
CA GLY A 146 5.97 0.57 17.32
C GLY A 146 4.53 0.13 17.61
N VAL A 147 3.87 0.76 18.59
CA VAL A 147 2.47 0.51 18.91
C VAL A 147 1.55 0.90 17.75
N ILE A 148 1.73 2.07 17.14
CA ILE A 148 0.96 2.50 15.97
C ILE A 148 1.12 1.48 14.83
N GLY A 149 2.35 1.04 14.55
CA GLY A 149 2.64 0.07 13.52
C GLY A 149 1.96 -1.28 13.76
N PHE A 150 1.99 -1.75 15.01
CA PHE A 150 1.29 -2.97 15.41
C PHE A 150 -0.22 -2.83 15.22
N VAL A 151 -0.83 -1.74 15.72
CA VAL A 151 -2.27 -1.50 15.59
C VAL A 151 -2.66 -1.41 14.11
N ALA A 152 -1.92 -0.65 13.31
CA ALA A 152 -2.18 -0.49 11.88
C ALA A 152 -2.13 -1.82 11.13
N LEU A 153 -1.10 -2.64 11.38
CA LEU A 153 -0.99 -3.97 10.79
C LEU A 153 -2.15 -4.85 11.26
N TRP A 154 -2.39 -4.93 12.57
CA TRP A 154 -3.43 -5.79 13.14
C TRP A 154 -4.85 -5.42 12.68
N SER A 155 -5.13 -4.14 12.48
CA SER A 155 -6.44 -3.68 12.04
C SER A 155 -6.69 -3.86 10.54
N THR A 156 -5.62 -3.97 9.73
CA THR A 156 -5.74 -3.97 8.26
C THR A 156 -5.14 -5.18 7.56
N PHE A 157 -4.38 -6.06 8.22
CA PHE A 157 -3.69 -7.20 7.57
C PHE A 157 -4.64 -8.10 6.79
N TRP A 158 -5.84 -8.33 7.33
CA TRP A 158 -6.88 -9.16 6.72
C TRP A 158 -7.33 -8.61 5.36
N LEU A 159 -7.17 -7.31 5.13
CA LEU A 159 -7.46 -6.64 3.87
C LEU A 159 -6.20 -6.45 3.03
N THR A 160 -5.12 -5.93 3.60
CA THR A 160 -3.93 -5.53 2.84
C THR A 160 -3.11 -6.72 2.34
N LEU A 161 -3.08 -7.84 3.07
CA LEU A 161 -2.33 -9.03 2.62
C LEU A 161 -3.00 -9.70 1.42
N PRO A 162 -4.32 -9.97 1.41
CA PRO A 162 -4.98 -10.48 0.22
C PRO A 162 -4.91 -9.52 -0.97
N VAL A 163 -5.11 -8.21 -0.74
CA VAL A 163 -4.99 -7.21 -1.82
C VAL A 163 -3.58 -7.17 -2.39
N GLY A 164 -2.56 -7.23 -1.54
CA GLY A 164 -1.15 -7.36 -1.95
C GLY A 164 -0.91 -8.60 -2.80
N ALA A 165 -1.33 -9.77 -2.34
CA ALA A 165 -1.18 -11.02 -3.08
C ALA A 165 -1.89 -10.98 -4.44
N VAL A 166 -3.14 -10.54 -4.49
CA VAL A 166 -3.94 -10.46 -5.72
C VAL A 166 -3.32 -9.47 -6.70
N SER A 167 -2.90 -8.29 -6.24
CA SER A 167 -2.27 -7.29 -7.11
C SER A 167 -0.96 -7.80 -7.72
N GLY A 168 -0.13 -8.50 -6.94
CA GLY A 168 1.10 -9.13 -7.44
C GLY A 168 0.85 -10.26 -8.43
N ILE A 169 -0.17 -11.10 -8.21
CA ILE A 169 -0.58 -12.14 -9.19
C ILE A 169 -1.03 -11.49 -10.50
N ILE A 170 -1.86 -10.46 -10.45
CA ILE A 170 -2.37 -9.77 -11.64
C ILE A 170 -1.23 -9.14 -12.41
N HIS A 171 -0.32 -8.43 -11.73
CA HIS A 171 0.85 -7.79 -12.34
C HIS A 171 1.73 -8.80 -13.07
N GLU A 172 2.04 -9.93 -12.43
CA GLU A 172 2.86 -10.96 -13.03
C GLU A 172 2.18 -11.60 -14.26
N ARG A 173 0.88 -11.89 -14.18
CA ARG A 173 0.13 -12.46 -15.32
C ARG A 173 0.10 -11.53 -16.52
N VAL A 174 -0.10 -10.22 -16.29
CA VAL A 174 -0.09 -9.21 -17.36
C VAL A 174 1.29 -9.12 -18.00
N THR A 175 2.34 -9.12 -17.18
CA THR A 175 3.74 -9.06 -17.65
C THR A 175 4.09 -10.27 -18.51
N LEU A 176 3.75 -11.49 -18.07
CA LEU A 176 3.99 -12.73 -18.82
C LEU A 176 3.19 -12.79 -20.14
N THR A 177 1.95 -12.28 -20.14
CA THR A 177 1.10 -12.26 -21.35
C THR A 177 1.62 -11.25 -22.38
N GLY A 178 2.14 -10.10 -21.92
CA GLY A 178 2.80 -9.11 -22.78
C GLY A 178 4.06 -9.65 -23.43
N ALA A 179 4.88 -10.41 -22.69
CA ALA A 179 6.10 -11.02 -23.21
C ALA A 179 5.87 -12.09 -24.30
N LYS A 180 4.70 -12.76 -24.33
CA LYS A 180 4.34 -13.71 -25.39
C LYS A 180 3.87 -13.07 -26.70
N ARG A 181 3.58 -11.76 -26.70
CA ARG A 181 3.06 -11.03 -27.87
C ARG A 181 4.12 -10.22 -28.62
N THR A 182 5.34 -10.18 -28.11
CA THR A 182 6.54 -9.59 -28.73
C THR A 182 7.42 -10.69 -29.28
#